data_AF-A0A090SYH1-F1
#
_entry.id   AF-A0A090SYH1-F1
#
_cell.length_a   1.000
_cell.length_b   1.000
_cell.length_c   1.000
_cell.angle_alpha   90.00
_cell.angle_beta   90.00
_cell.angle_gamma   90.00
#
_symmetry.space_group_name_H-M   'P 1'
#
loop_
_entity.id
_entity.type
_entity.pdbx_description
1 polymer ?
#
loop_
_entity_poly.entity_id
_entity_poly.type
_entity_poly.pdbx_seq_one_letter_code
_entity_poly.pdbx_strand_id
1 'polypeptide(L)'
;MFNAFQFTEFADVNVVILGQDPYHGPNQAHGLCFSVLPGVKTPPSLVNMYKELAQDIPGFEIPEHGYLKSWADQGVLLLNTVLTVEQGQAHSHAKLGWETFTDRVIEALNQNGENIIFLLWGLMLRRKAR
;
A
#
# COMPACT_ATOMS: atom_id res chain seq x y z
N MET A 1 -8.51 -9.26 3.87
CA MET A 1 -7.04 -9.28 4.09
C MET A 1 -6.31 -9.11 2.77
N PHE A 2 -6.49 -10.03 1.81
CA PHE A 2 -5.80 -10.05 0.51
C PHE A 2 -6.41 -9.14 -0.57
N ASN A 3 -7.03 -8.01 -0.18
CA ASN A 3 -7.75 -7.16 -1.13
C ASN A 3 -6.83 -6.54 -2.19
N ALA A 4 -5.56 -6.24 -1.85
CA ALA A 4 -4.55 -5.81 -2.81
C ALA A 4 -4.44 -6.74 -4.03
N PHE A 5 -4.47 -8.06 -3.81
CA PHE A 5 -4.39 -9.06 -4.88
C PHE A 5 -5.72 -9.32 -5.59
N GLN A 6 -6.84 -8.96 -4.95
CA GLN A 6 -8.17 -9.07 -5.56
C GLN A 6 -8.49 -7.88 -6.48
N PHE A 7 -8.00 -6.69 -6.13
CA PHE A 7 -8.23 -5.48 -6.91
C PHE A 7 -7.15 -5.23 -7.95
N THR A 8 -5.97 -5.83 -7.80
CA THR A 8 -4.87 -5.70 -8.74
C THR A 8 -4.35 -7.09 -9.06
N GLU A 9 -4.80 -7.66 -10.19
CA GLU A 9 -4.34 -8.95 -10.67
C GLU A 9 -2.85 -8.88 -11.04
N PHE A 10 -2.14 -10.00 -10.90
CA PHE A 10 -0.68 -10.06 -11.10
C PHE A 10 -0.23 -9.51 -12.47
N ALA A 11 -0.99 -9.82 -13.52
CA ALA A 11 -0.67 -9.39 -14.89
C ALA A 11 -0.94 -7.90 -15.15
N ASP A 12 -1.76 -7.25 -14.31
CA ASP A 12 -2.16 -5.85 -14.47
C ASP A 12 -1.31 -4.89 -13.63
N VAL A 13 -0.34 -5.39 -12.87
CA VAL A 13 0.50 -4.56 -11.99
C VAL A 13 1.43 -3.70 -12.82
N ASN A 14 1.22 -2.38 -12.76
CA ASN A 14 2.07 -1.36 -13.39
C ASN A 14 2.94 -0.63 -12.35
N VAL A 15 2.42 -0.45 -11.13
CA VAL A 15 3.08 0.27 -10.05
C VAL A 15 2.91 -0.51 -8.75
N VAL A 16 3.96 -0.58 -7.93
CA VAL A 16 3.93 -1.15 -6.59
C VAL A 16 4.25 -0.05 -5.57
N ILE A 17 3.32 0.17 -4.63
CA ILE A 17 3.53 1.05 -3.48
C ILE A 17 3.59 0.19 -2.24
N LEU A 18 4.72 0.28 -1.51
CA LEU A 18 4.92 -0.50 -0.29
C LEU A 18 4.61 0.31 0.97
N GLY A 19 3.81 -0.28 1.86
CA GLY A 19 3.60 0.17 3.24
C GLY A 19 4.23 -0.80 4.25
N GLN A 20 4.30 -0.41 5.52
CA GLN A 20 4.92 -1.25 6.56
C GLN A 20 3.92 -2.27 7.12
N ASP A 21 2.98 -1.82 7.93
CA ASP A 21 1.90 -2.59 8.55
C ASP A 21 0.53 -1.90 8.35
N PRO A 22 -0.58 -2.64 8.51
CA PRO A 22 -1.91 -2.06 8.39
C PRO A 22 -2.19 -1.07 9.51
N TYR A 23 -3.13 -0.15 9.28
CA TYR A 23 -3.68 0.66 10.37
C TYR A 23 -4.30 -0.23 11.46
N HIS A 24 -3.99 0.07 12.72
CA HIS A 24 -4.38 -0.72 13.89
C HIS A 24 -5.63 -0.17 14.62
N GLY A 25 -6.25 0.89 14.10
CA GLY A 25 -7.53 1.40 14.60
C GLY A 25 -8.73 0.66 13.99
N PRO A 26 -9.88 0.65 14.68
CA PRO A 26 -11.08 -0.04 14.21
C PRO A 26 -11.54 0.53 12.86
N ASN A 27 -11.89 -0.37 11.93
CA ASN A 27 -12.41 -0.06 10.59
C ASN A 27 -11.48 0.76 9.67
N GLN A 28 -10.21 0.93 10.03
CA GLN A 28 -9.27 1.69 9.19
C GLN A 28 -8.69 0.83 8.06
N ALA A 29 -8.04 -0.29 8.42
CA ALA A 29 -7.41 -1.17 7.45
C ALA A 29 -8.44 -2.00 6.68
N HIS A 30 -8.30 -2.05 5.37
CA HIS A 30 -9.14 -2.87 4.49
C HIS A 30 -8.34 -3.68 3.46
N GLY A 31 -7.04 -3.89 3.72
CA GLY A 31 -6.18 -4.74 2.88
C GLY A 31 -5.47 -4.03 1.73
N LEU A 32 -5.47 -2.70 1.71
CA LEU A 32 -4.63 -1.85 0.86
C LEU A 32 -3.74 -0.96 1.75
N CYS A 33 -2.45 -0.83 1.43
CA CYS A 33 -1.57 0.09 2.17
C CYS A 33 -2.03 1.55 1.98
N PHE A 34 -1.82 2.39 3.00
CA PHE A 34 -2.22 3.81 3.09
C PHE A 34 -3.73 4.12 2.99
N SER A 35 -4.55 3.22 2.44
CA SER A 35 -5.96 3.45 2.21
C SER A 35 -6.83 3.13 3.43
N VAL A 36 -7.91 3.89 3.58
CA VAL A 36 -9.00 3.66 4.54
C VAL A 36 -10.36 3.62 3.84
N LEU A 37 -11.35 3.00 4.47
CA LEU A 37 -12.72 2.95 3.93
C LEU A 37 -13.36 4.36 3.87
N PRO A 38 -14.33 4.58 2.97
CA PRO A 38 -15.12 5.81 2.96
C PRO A 38 -15.75 6.10 4.33
N GLY A 39 -15.78 7.37 4.72
CA GLY A 39 -16.27 7.81 6.04
C GLY A 39 -15.23 7.71 7.17
N VAL A 40 -14.09 7.04 6.95
CA VAL A 40 -12.96 7.06 7.89
C VAL A 40 -12.10 8.29 7.62
N LYS A 41 -11.71 9.00 8.67
CA LYS A 41 -10.81 10.16 8.57
C LYS A 41 -9.51 9.76 7.88
N THR A 42 -9.13 10.51 6.84
CA THR A 42 -7.88 10.32 6.10
C THR A 42 -6.67 10.40 7.04
N PRO A 43 -5.83 9.35 7.10
CA PRO A 43 -4.66 9.34 7.98
C PRO A 43 -3.59 10.36 7.57
N PRO A 44 -2.74 10.83 8.51
CA PRO A 44 -1.73 11.87 8.23
C PRO A 44 -0.79 11.53 7.06
N SER A 45 -0.36 10.27 6.93
CA SER A 45 0.51 9.85 5.83
C SER A 45 -0.17 10.02 4.47
N LEU A 46 -1.44 9.66 4.34
CA LEU A 46 -2.19 9.83 3.10
C LEU A 46 -2.52 11.31 2.82
N VAL A 47 -2.77 12.11 3.86
CA VAL A 47 -2.89 13.57 3.70
C VAL A 47 -1.62 14.17 3.10
N ASN A 48 -0.44 13.71 3.54
CA ASN A 48 0.83 14.17 2.99
C ASN A 48 1.01 13.73 1.53
N MET A 49 0.62 12.49 1.18
CA MET A 49 0.62 12.03 -0.21
C MET A 49 -0.28 12.90 -1.10
N TYR A 50 -1.50 13.22 -0.65
CA TYR A 50 -2.39 14.10 -1.42
C TYR A 50 -1.87 15.52 -1.56
N LYS A 51 -1.17 16.05 -0.56
CA LYS A 51 -0.51 17.37 -0.68
C LYS A 51 0.60 17.35 -1.73
N GLU A 52 1.41 16.30 -1.76
CA GLU A 52 2.44 16.12 -2.78
C GLU A 52 1.81 16.02 -4.17
N LEU A 53 0.78 15.19 -4.33
CA LEU A 53 0.07 15.04 -5.60
C LEU A 53 -0.57 16.35 -6.09
N ALA A 54 -1.13 17.16 -5.19
CA ALA A 54 -1.69 18.46 -5.53
C ALA A 54 -0.63 19.49 -5.96
N GLN A 55 0.63 19.31 -5.52
CA GLN A 55 1.74 20.17 -5.94
C GLN A 55 2.38 19.70 -7.24
N ASP A 56 2.50 18.38 -7.43
CA ASP A 56 3.23 17.77 -8.55
C ASP A 56 2.36 17.56 -9.80
N ILE A 57 1.05 17.27 -9.63
CA ILE A 57 0.14 16.95 -10.74
C ILE A 57 -0.81 18.13 -10.99
N PRO A 58 -0.65 18.87 -12.11
CA PRO A 58 -1.55 19.96 -12.46
C PRO A 58 -2.99 19.48 -12.57
N GLY A 59 -3.90 20.13 -11.84
CA GLY A 59 -5.33 19.80 -11.83
C GLY A 59 -5.72 18.66 -10.90
N PHE A 60 -4.81 18.10 -10.10
CA PHE A 60 -5.18 17.15 -9.05
C PHE A 60 -5.92 17.87 -7.91
N GLU A 61 -7.16 17.45 -7.66
CA GLU A 61 -7.96 17.91 -6.53
C GLU A 61 -7.90 16.90 -5.39
N ILE A 62 -7.61 17.37 -4.18
CA ILE A 62 -7.51 16.52 -2.99
C ILE A 62 -8.92 15.98 -2.66
N PRO A 63 -9.15 14.65 -2.68
CA PRO A 63 -10.45 14.10 -2.37
C PRO A 63 -10.76 14.15 -0.88
N GLU A 64 -12.04 14.22 -0.52
CA GLU A 64 -12.52 14.23 0.87
C GLU A 64 -12.52 12.83 1.53
N HIS A 65 -11.89 11.84 0.90
CA HIS A 65 -11.81 10.46 1.41
C HIS A 65 -10.41 9.85 1.27
N GLY A 66 -10.11 8.84 2.09
CA GLY A 66 -8.86 8.08 2.03
C GLY A 66 -8.94 6.74 1.26
N TYR A 67 -10.00 6.53 0.47
CA TYR A 67 -10.23 5.29 -0.25
C TYR A 67 -9.50 5.26 -1.60
N LEU A 68 -8.55 4.32 -1.77
CA LEU A 68 -7.63 4.25 -2.91
C LEU A 68 -7.93 3.07 -3.85
N LYS A 69 -9.14 2.48 -3.79
CA LYS A 69 -9.50 1.37 -4.69
C LYS A 69 -9.39 1.78 -6.16
N SER A 70 -9.70 3.03 -6.50
CA SER A 70 -9.56 3.53 -7.87
C SER A 70 -8.13 3.45 -8.40
N TRP A 71 -7.11 3.53 -7.54
CA TRP A 71 -5.71 3.32 -7.95
C TRP A 71 -5.42 1.83 -8.15
N ALA A 72 -5.90 0.99 -7.25
CA ALA A 72 -5.76 -0.47 -7.38
C ALA A 72 -6.37 -1.00 -8.67
N ASP A 73 -7.55 -0.50 -9.05
CA ASP A 73 -8.26 -0.83 -10.29
C ASP A 73 -7.49 -0.38 -11.57
N GLN A 74 -6.47 0.47 -11.43
CA GLN A 74 -5.62 0.96 -12.52
C GLN A 74 -4.22 0.31 -12.54
N GLY A 75 -4.03 -0.79 -11.80
CA GLY A 75 -2.75 -1.50 -11.78
C GLY A 75 -1.77 -1.03 -10.70
N VAL A 76 -2.23 -0.25 -9.70
CA VAL A 76 -1.39 0.15 -8.56
C VAL A 76 -1.55 -0.84 -7.41
N LEU A 77 -0.57 -1.75 -7.27
CA LEU A 77 -0.53 -2.69 -6.17
C LEU A 77 -0.13 -1.98 -4.85
N LEU A 78 -1.11 -1.80 -3.97
CA LEU A 78 -0.98 -1.17 -2.65
C LEU A 78 -0.71 -2.22 -1.56
N LEU A 79 0.55 -2.64 -1.40
CA LEU A 79 0.94 -3.78 -0.56
C LEU A 79 1.62 -3.34 0.74
N ASN A 80 1.18 -3.87 1.89
CA ASN A 80 1.96 -3.78 3.13
C ASN A 80 2.97 -4.93 3.22
N THR A 81 4.13 -4.70 3.83
CA THR A 81 5.12 -5.76 4.11
C THR A 81 4.68 -6.73 5.20
N VAL A 82 3.83 -6.26 6.12
CA VAL A 82 3.13 -7.05 7.12
C VAL A 82 1.63 -6.92 6.86
N LEU A 83 0.89 -8.04 6.73
CA LEU A 83 -0.51 -8.00 6.26
C LEU A 83 -1.56 -7.96 7.36
N THR A 84 -1.16 -8.10 8.62
CA THR A 84 -2.05 -8.08 9.78
C THR A 84 -1.42 -7.32 10.94
N VAL A 85 -2.26 -6.88 11.87
CA VAL A 85 -1.83 -6.19 13.09
C VAL A 85 -2.87 -6.47 14.17
N GLU A 86 -2.44 -6.47 15.42
CA GLU A 86 -3.33 -6.52 16.58
C GLU A 86 -3.90 -5.12 16.84
N GLN A 87 -5.18 -5.07 17.21
CA GLN A 87 -5.86 -3.79 17.42
C GLN A 87 -5.15 -2.96 18.50
N GLY A 88 -4.80 -1.72 18.16
CA GLY A 88 -4.11 -0.79 19.05
C GLY A 88 -2.61 -1.08 19.27
N GLN A 89 -2.06 -2.14 18.67
CA GLN A 89 -0.66 -2.55 18.85
C GLN A 89 0.09 -2.50 17.51
N ALA A 90 0.65 -1.34 17.18
CA ALA A 90 1.48 -1.20 15.98
C ALA A 90 2.62 -2.23 15.96
N HIS A 91 2.91 -2.78 14.78
CA HIS A 91 3.97 -3.78 14.55
C HIS A 91 3.84 -5.11 15.34
N SER A 92 2.70 -5.41 15.96
CA SER A 92 2.53 -6.62 16.79
C SER A 92 2.76 -7.93 16.03
N HIS A 93 2.49 -7.95 14.73
CA HIS A 93 2.68 -9.13 13.86
C HIS A 93 3.92 -9.05 12.97
N ALA A 94 4.84 -8.11 13.24
CA ALA A 94 6.13 -8.10 12.58
C ALA A 94 6.93 -9.37 12.93
N LYS A 95 7.74 -9.85 11.99
CA LYS A 95 8.58 -11.06 12.11
C LYS A 95 7.79 -12.36 12.31
N LEU A 96 6.49 -12.37 12.03
CA LEU A 96 5.66 -13.58 12.04
C LEU A 96 5.58 -14.29 10.67
N GLY A 97 6.39 -13.86 9.70
CA GLY A 97 6.54 -14.50 8.39
C GLY A 97 5.84 -13.78 7.23
N TRP A 98 5.09 -12.70 7.51
CA TRP A 98 4.48 -11.88 6.46
C TRP A 98 5.52 -11.23 5.55
N GLU A 99 6.66 -10.85 6.10
CA GLU A 99 7.75 -10.27 5.34
C GLU A 99 8.27 -11.27 4.30
N THR A 100 8.44 -12.54 4.67
CA THR A 100 8.84 -13.60 3.74
C THR A 100 7.82 -13.79 2.63
N PHE A 101 6.53 -13.80 2.95
CA PHE A 101 5.46 -13.92 1.95
C PHE A 101 5.49 -12.74 0.98
N THR A 102 5.52 -11.51 1.49
CA THR A 102 5.50 -10.31 0.65
C THR A 102 6.79 -10.12 -0.13
N ASP A 103 7.94 -10.59 0.38
CA ASP A 103 9.20 -10.67 -0.37
C ASP A 103 9.09 -11.60 -1.57
N ARG A 104 8.46 -12.76 -1.42
CA ARG A 104 8.23 -13.68 -2.56
C ARG A 104 7.29 -13.10 -3.60
N VAL A 105 6.29 -12.34 -3.18
CA VAL A 105 5.40 -11.61 -4.11
C VAL A 105 6.19 -10.57 -4.91
N ILE A 106 7.01 -9.76 -4.24
CA ILE A 106 7.86 -8.74 -4.88
C ILE A 106 8.87 -9.40 -5.82
N GLU A 107 9.51 -10.48 -5.39
CA GLU A 107 10.43 -11.28 -6.22
C GLU A 107 9.74 -11.81 -7.47
N ALA A 108 8.53 -12.36 -7.35
CA ALA A 108 7.77 -12.85 -8.48
C ALA A 108 7.40 -11.72 -9.47
N LEU A 109 6.97 -10.56 -8.96
CA LEU A 109 6.69 -9.39 -9.78
C LEU A 109 7.95 -8.88 -10.51
N ASN A 110 9.10 -8.88 -9.84
CA ASN A 110 10.35 -8.45 -10.44
C ASN A 110 10.86 -9.43 -11.52
N GLN A 111 10.57 -10.73 -11.37
CA GLN A 111 11.00 -11.76 -12.33
C GLN A 111 10.07 -11.87 -13.55
N ASN A 112 8.77 -11.67 -13.36
CA ASN A 112 7.77 -11.95 -14.39
C ASN A 112 7.03 -10.70 -14.90
N GLY A 113 7.14 -9.58 -14.19
CA GLY A 113 6.55 -8.32 -14.60
C GLY A 113 7.44 -7.56 -15.56
N GLU A 114 6.83 -6.85 -16.50
CA GLU A 114 7.53 -5.97 -17.44
C GLU A 114 7.32 -4.51 -17.02
N ASN A 115 8.41 -3.75 -16.88
CA ASN A 115 8.37 -2.29 -16.64
C ASN A 115 7.59 -1.83 -15.38
N ILE A 116 7.57 -2.64 -14.33
CA ILE A 116 6.90 -2.29 -13.06
C ILE A 116 7.68 -1.20 -12.32
N ILE A 117 6.99 -0.13 -11.91
CA ILE A 117 7.57 0.94 -11.10
C ILE A 117 7.40 0.64 -9.61
N PHE A 118 8.48 0.65 -8.84
CA PHE A 118 8.44 0.47 -7.38
C PHE A 118 8.61 1.81 -6.64
N LEU A 119 7.58 2.22 -5.88
CA LEU A 119 7.63 3.38 -4.99
C LEU A 119 7.89 2.93 -3.55
N LEU A 120 9.10 3.23 -3.07
CA LEU A 120 9.62 2.81 -1.77
C LEU A 120 9.84 4.00 -0.85
N TRP A 121 8.90 4.23 0.08
CA TRP A 121 9.00 5.34 1.03
C TRP A 121 9.60 4.91 2.38
N GLY A 122 10.78 5.45 2.69
CA GLY A 122 11.47 5.24 3.96
C GLY A 122 12.60 4.21 3.91
N LEU A 123 13.49 4.29 4.91
CA LEU A 123 14.73 3.50 4.99
C LEU A 123 14.50 1.99 5.09
N MET A 124 13.41 1.57 5.74
CA MET A 124 13.08 0.15 5.92
C MET A 124 12.74 -0.52 4.59
N LEU A 125 12.02 0.17 3.71
CA LEU A 125 11.62 -0.35 2.40
C LEU A 125 12.76 -0.34 1.38
N ARG A 126 13.73 0.57 1.51
CA ARG A 126 14.96 0.57 0.69
C ARG A 126 15.77 -0.72 0.83
N ARG A 127 15.66 -1.44 1.95
CA ARG A 127 16.33 -2.74 2.12
C ARG A 127 15.74 -3.83 1.23
N LYS A 128 14.46 -3.70 0.84
CA LYS A 128 13.77 -4.60 -0.10
C LYS A 128 14.05 -4.26 -1.57
N ALA A 129 14.74 -3.15 -1.86
CA ALA A 129 15.12 -2.73 -3.22
C ALA A 129 16.38 -3.44 -3.76
N ARG A 130 16.97 -4.35 -2.99
CA ARG A 130 18.16 -5.14 -3.33
C ARG A 130 17.74 -6.56 -3.62
#